data_AF-A0A7W0UF33-F1
#
_entry.id   AF-A0A7W0UF33-F1
#
_cell.length_a   1.000
_cell.length_b   1.000
_cell.length_c   1.000
_cell.angle_alpha   90.00
_cell.angle_beta   90.00
_cell.angle_gamma   90.00
#
_symmetry.space_group_name_H-M   'P 1'
#
loop_
_entity.id
_entity.type
_entity.pdbx_description
1 polymer ?
#
loop_
_entity_poly.entity_id
_entity_poly.type
_entity_poly.pdbx_seq_one_letter_code
_entity_poly.pdbx_strand_id
1 'polypeptide(L)'
;MRERRKLIVVSNRGPATYGRDGQGRLTERRGAGGLVTALRPLVAQHDVTWIASALSEDDRQLAAQGTLDRTGAEGYPYRLRLVAHAHRPYD
;
A
#
# COMPACT_ATOMS: atom_id res chain seq x y z
N MET A 1 -2.62 28.83 -1.98
CA MET A 1 -2.38 27.39 -2.18
C MET A 1 -3.06 26.64 -1.05
N ARG A 2 -3.80 25.55 -1.31
CA ARG A 2 -4.32 24.72 -0.22
C ARG A 2 -3.15 23.96 0.41
N GLU A 3 -3.01 24.02 1.73
CA GLU A 3 -1.94 23.28 2.43
C GLU A 3 -2.09 21.77 2.23
N ARG A 4 -0.97 21.08 1.98
CA ARG A 4 -0.94 19.62 1.95
C ARG A 4 -0.96 19.10 3.38
N ARG A 5 -2.03 18.38 3.74
CA ARG A 5 -2.17 17.76 5.06
C ARG A 5 -1.47 16.41 5.10
N LYS A 6 -0.99 16.03 6.27
CA LYS A 6 -0.49 14.67 6.55
C LYS A 6 -1.68 13.80 6.89
N LEU A 7 -1.97 12.80 6.05
CA LEU A 7 -3.13 11.92 6.23
C LEU A 7 -2.67 10.47 6.38
N ILE A 8 -3.37 9.73 7.24
CA ILE A 8 -3.21 8.28 7.38
C ILE A 8 -4.48 7.62 6.87
N VAL A 9 -4.32 6.71 5.92
CA VAL A 9 -5.39 5.84 5.43
C VAL A 9 -5.11 4.44 5.94
N VAL A 10 -6.10 3.81 6.58
CA VAL A 10 -5.99 2.44 7.07
C VAL A 10 -7.08 1.61 6.41
N SER A 11 -6.69 0.52 5.73
CA SER A 11 -7.62 -0.41 5.11
C SER A 11 -7.02 -1.81 5.07
N ASN A 12 -7.85 -2.84 5.02
CA ASN A 12 -7.33 -4.22 5.02
C ASN A 12 -6.42 -4.50 3.81
N ARG A 13 -6.77 -3.96 2.62
CA ARG A 13 -5.95 -4.07 1.41
C ARG A 13 -5.34 -2.72 1.05
N GLY A 14 -4.08 -2.74 0.63
CA GLY A 14 -3.38 -1.56 0.12
C GLY A 14 -3.81 -1.17 -1.30
N PRO A 15 -3.25 -0.08 -1.85
CA PRO A 15 -3.53 0.41 -3.20
C PRO A 15 -2.91 -0.45 -4.31
N ALA A 16 -2.08 -1.43 -3.94
CA ALA A 16 -1.48 -2.41 -4.84
C ALA A 16 -1.30 -3.76 -4.12
N THR A 17 -1.19 -4.83 -4.90
CA THR A 17 -0.77 -6.17 -4.43
C THR A 17 0.61 -6.48 -5.00
N TYR A 18 1.45 -7.13 -4.20
CA TYR A 18 2.80 -7.48 -4.59
C TYR A 18 2.96 -8.97 -4.83
N GLY A 19 3.83 -9.30 -5.78
CA GLY A 19 4.16 -10.67 -6.18
C GLY A 19 5.58 -10.75 -6.72
N ARG A 20 5.98 -11.91 -7.24
CA ARG A 20 7.20 -12.08 -8.03
C ARG A 20 6.92 -12.64 -9.42
N ASP A 21 7.72 -12.25 -10.40
CA ASP A 21 7.71 -12.86 -11.72
C ASP A 21 8.51 -14.17 -11.77
N GLY A 22 8.57 -14.81 -12.94
CA GLY A 22 9.31 -16.07 -13.17
C GLY A 22 10.83 -15.96 -12.96
N GLN A 23 11.34 -14.74 -12.81
CA GLN A 23 12.75 -14.41 -12.60
C GLN A 23 12.99 -13.93 -11.15
N GLY A 24 11.97 -13.98 -10.29
CA GLY A 24 12.04 -13.60 -8.89
C GLY A 24 12.03 -12.09 -8.65
N ARG A 25 11.79 -11.25 -9.67
CA ARG A 25 11.73 -9.79 -9.50
C ARG A 25 10.39 -9.40 -8.90
N LEU A 26 10.39 -8.40 -8.02
CA LEU A 26 9.17 -7.86 -7.43
C LEU A 26 8.28 -7.29 -8.54
N THR A 27 7.03 -7.74 -8.57
CA THR A 27 5.98 -7.21 -9.42
C THR A 27 4.94 -6.50 -8.57
N GLU A 28 4.42 -5.39 -9.10
CA GLU A 28 3.35 -4.63 -8.48
C GLU A 28 2.13 -4.70 -9.40
N ARG A 29 1.00 -5.16 -8.85
CA ARG A 29 -0.29 -5.07 -9.51
C ARG A 29 -1.17 -4.07 -8.78
N ARG A 30 -1.47 -2.96 -9.43
CA ARG A 30 -2.28 -1.88 -8.87
C ARG A 30 -3.69 -2.37 -8.56
N GLY A 31 -4.22 -1.97 -7.41
CA GLY A 31 -5.58 -2.26 -7.01
C GLY A 31 -6.56 -1.40 -7.80
N ALA A 32 -7.48 -2.03 -8.51
CA ALA A 32 -8.58 -1.35 -9.22
C ALA A 32 -9.87 -1.27 -8.38
N GLY A 33 -9.80 -1.61 -7.09
CA GLY A 33 -10.98 -1.66 -6.21
C GLY A 33 -11.56 -0.28 -5.89
N GLY A 34 -12.85 -0.24 -5.56
CA GLY A 34 -13.61 1.00 -5.34
C GLY A 34 -12.97 1.98 -4.34
N LEU A 35 -12.39 1.47 -3.25
CA LEU A 35 -11.70 2.31 -2.25
C LEU A 35 -10.46 3.00 -2.82
N VAL A 36 -9.63 2.27 -3.57
CA VAL A 36 -8.41 2.82 -4.17
C VAL A 36 -8.78 3.92 -5.15
N THR A 37 -9.77 3.67 -6.00
CA THR A 37 -10.29 4.66 -6.95
C THR A 37 -10.87 5.89 -6.26
N ALA A 38 -11.71 5.69 -5.23
CA ALA A 38 -12.34 6.79 -4.50
C ALA A 38 -11.33 7.68 -3.76
N LEU A 39 -10.23 7.12 -3.27
CA LEU A 39 -9.21 7.84 -2.51
C LEU A 39 -8.09 8.45 -3.37
N ARG A 40 -8.10 8.27 -4.70
CA ARG A 40 -7.11 8.89 -5.61
C ARG A 40 -6.97 10.41 -5.42
N PRO A 41 -8.05 11.21 -5.34
CA PRO A 41 -7.93 12.65 -5.15
C PRO A 41 -7.25 13.02 -3.84
N LEU A 42 -7.46 12.21 -2.79
CA LEU A 42 -6.84 12.41 -1.48
C LEU A 42 -5.33 12.20 -1.56
N VAL A 43 -4.88 11.13 -2.24
CA VAL A 43 -3.46 10.87 -2.48
C VAL A 43 -2.81 11.96 -3.34
N ALA A 44 -3.51 12.46 -4.35
CA ALA A 44 -3.00 13.51 -5.23
C ALA A 44 -2.78 14.85 -4.51
N GLN A 45 -3.61 15.18 -3.51
CA GLN A 45 -3.63 16.50 -2.88
C GLN A 45 -2.89 16.56 -1.53
N HIS A 46 -2.52 15.42 -0.93
CA HIS A 46 -2.04 15.35 0.45
C HIS A 46 -0.84 14.41 0.62
N ASP A 47 -0.16 14.52 1.75
CA ASP A 47 0.95 13.63 2.12
C ASP A 47 0.39 12.38 2.81
N VAL A 48 0.12 11.35 2.01
CA VAL A 48 -0.57 10.14 2.49
C VAL A 48 0.42 9.08 2.96
N THR A 49 0.13 8.53 4.15
CA THR A 49 0.64 7.21 4.57
C THR A 49 -0.52 6.22 4.53
N TRP A 50 -0.37 5.19 3.71
CA TRP A 50 -1.32 4.10 3.60
C TRP A 50 -0.84 2.92 4.43
N ILE A 51 -1.64 2.49 5.39
CA ILE A 51 -1.39 1.33 6.23
C ILE A 51 -2.34 0.21 5.79
N ALA A 52 -1.79 -0.97 5.50
CA ALA A 52 -2.58 -2.14 5.14
C ALA A 52 -2.00 -3.44 5.68
N SER A 53 -2.83 -4.49 5.74
CA SER A 53 -2.38 -5.82 6.13
C SER A 53 -1.44 -6.41 5.07
N ALA A 54 -0.39 -7.09 5.51
CA ALA A 54 0.39 -7.96 4.63
C ALA A 54 -0.37 -9.28 4.43
N LEU A 55 -0.90 -9.49 3.22
CA LEU A 55 -1.80 -10.61 2.93
C LEU A 55 -1.11 -11.75 2.16
N SER A 56 0.04 -11.48 1.55
CA SER A 56 0.90 -12.48 0.89
C SER A 56 2.27 -12.59 1.55
N GLU A 57 3.05 -13.60 1.15
CA GLU A 57 4.45 -13.70 1.57
C GLU A 57 5.29 -12.53 1.05
N ASP A 58 5.08 -12.12 -0.19
CA ASP A 58 5.76 -10.95 -0.76
C ASP A 58 5.37 -9.65 0.00
N ASP A 59 4.12 -9.52 0.42
CA ASP A 59 3.71 -8.41 1.28
C ASP A 59 4.42 -8.45 2.64
N ARG A 60 4.62 -9.64 3.23
CA ARG A 60 5.35 -9.80 4.51
C ARG A 60 6.82 -9.41 4.37
N GLN A 61 7.45 -9.78 3.27
CA GLN A 61 8.83 -9.37 2.97
C GLN A 61 8.94 -7.85 2.80
N LEU A 62 7.96 -7.22 2.17
CA LEU A 62 7.88 -5.76 2.08
C LEU A 62 7.60 -5.13 3.45
N ALA A 63 6.74 -5.73 4.28
CA ALA A 63 6.46 -5.25 5.63
C ALA A 63 7.73 -5.22 6.51
N ALA A 64 8.65 -6.17 6.31
CA ALA A 64 9.94 -6.21 7.00
C ALA A 64 10.88 -5.04 6.63
N GLN A 65 10.67 -4.40 5.46
CA GLN A 65 11.45 -3.24 5.02
C GLN A 65 10.97 -1.91 5.66
N GLY A 66 9.88 -1.92 6.44
CA GLY A 66 9.39 -0.73 7.12
C GLY A 66 8.36 0.07 6.31
N THR A 67 8.52 1.40 6.30
CA THR A 67 7.70 2.31 5.50
C THR A 67 8.38 2.55 4.16
N LEU A 68 7.60 2.48 3.08
CA LEU A 68 8.10 2.40 1.72
C LEU A 68 7.52 3.55 0.89
N ASP A 69 8.36 4.33 0.21
CA ASP A 69 7.88 5.32 -0.75
C ASP A 69 7.42 4.63 -2.03
N ARG A 70 6.25 5.03 -2.54
CA ARG A 70 5.57 4.42 -3.68
C ARG A 70 4.92 5.47 -4.56
N THR A 71 4.63 5.05 -5.79
CA THR A 71 4.02 5.91 -6.81
C THR A 71 2.70 5.31 -7.29
N GLY A 72 1.60 6.03 -7.05
CA GLY A 72 0.25 5.65 -7.46
C GLY A 72 0.07 5.59 -8.98
N ALA A 73 -1.12 5.17 -9.42
CA ALA A 73 -1.42 4.97 -10.85
C ALA A 73 -1.23 6.23 -11.71
N GLU A 74 -1.41 7.40 -11.10
CA GLU A 74 -1.33 8.72 -11.71
C GLU A 74 0.01 9.43 -11.44
N GLY A 75 1.02 8.71 -10.96
CA GLY A 75 2.32 9.32 -10.64
C GLY A 75 2.39 9.99 -9.27
N TYR A 76 1.29 10.04 -8.51
CA TYR A 76 1.29 10.69 -7.19
C TYR A 76 2.02 9.84 -6.13
N PRO A 77 2.94 10.45 -5.34
CA PRO A 77 3.67 9.74 -4.31
C PRO A 77 2.78 9.44 -3.09
N TYR A 78 3.03 8.30 -2.45
CA TYR A 78 2.47 7.96 -1.15
C TYR A 78 3.46 7.08 -0.38
N ARG A 79 3.35 7.09 0.95
CA ARG A 79 4.07 6.16 1.82
C ARG A 79 3.21 4.94 2.06
N LEU A 80 3.78 3.75 1.93
CA LEU A 80 3.12 2.48 2.22
C LEU A 80 3.72 1.86 3.48
N ARG A 81 2.87 1.44 4.41
CA ARG A 81 3.25 0.60 5.55
C ARG A 81 2.41 -0.67 5.52
N LEU A 82 3.06 -1.80 5.28
CA LEU A 82 2.42 -3.10 5.42
C LEU A 82 2.62 -3.62 6.85
N VAL A 83 1.55 -4.18 7.41
CA VAL A 83 1.54 -4.75 8.76
C VAL A 83 1.44 -6.26 8.63
N ALA A 84 2.54 -6.96 8.96
CA ALA A 84 2.52 -8.40 9.11
C ALA A 84 1.81 -8.76 10.41
N HIS A 85 0.76 -9.57 10.31
CA HIS A 85 0.07 -10.11 11.47
C HIS A 85 0.73 -11.44 11.83
N ALA A 86 0.92 -11.70 13.13
CA ALA A 86 1.24 -13.05 13.57
C ALA A 86 0.10 -13.97 13.10
N HIS A 87 0.45 -15.06 12.40
CA HIS A 87 -0.52 -16.09 12.08
C HIS A 87 -1.10 -16.59 13.40
N ARG A 88 -2.34 -16.19 13.73
CA ARG A 88 -3.14 -16.91 14.72
C ARG A 88 -3.78 -18.06 13.94
N PRO A 89 -3.33 -19.32 14.13
CA PRO A 89 -4.27 -20.40 13.89
C PRO A 89 -5.47 -20.08 14.78
N TYR A 90 -6.68 -20.20 14.23
CA TYR A 90 -7.86 -20.17 15.08
C TYR A 90 -7.69 -21.28 16.13
N ASP A 91 -7.70 -20.92 17.41
CA ASP A 91 -7.93 -21.85 18.53
C ASP A 91 -9.38 -22.37 18.46
#